data_AF-A0A2K3K8E6-F1
#
_entry.id   AF-A0A2K3K8E6-F1
#
_cell.length_a   1.000
_cell.length_b   1.000
_cell.length_c   1.000
_cell.angle_alpha   90.00
_cell.angle_beta   90.00
_cell.angle_gamma   90.00
#
_symmetry.space_group_name_H-M   'P 1'
#
loop_
_entity.id
_entity.type
_entity.pdbx_description
1 polymer ?
#
loop_
_entity_poly.entity_id
_entity_poly.type
_entity_poly.pdbx_seq_one_letter_code
_entity_poly.pdbx_strand_id
1 'polypeptide(L)'
;MGSSAMVLDPKPISEPPPSFPSSKSEYHYGGESSSDEDDLYSRLKSLQRQLEFIDIQEEYVKDEQKNLKRELLRAQEEVKRIQSVPLVIGQFMEMVDQNNGIVGSTTGSNYYVRILSTINRELLKPSASVALHRHSNALVDVLPPEADSSISLLSQSEKPDVTYNV
;
A
#
# COMPACT_ATOMS: atom_id res chain seq x y z
N MET A 1 17.14 35.98 13.91
CA MET A 1 17.59 35.92 12.49
C MET A 1 18.76 34.95 12.45
N GLY A 2 18.77 33.79 11.81
CA GLY A 2 17.77 32.99 11.12
C GLY A 2 18.33 31.55 11.13
N SER A 3 17.47 30.57 11.41
CA SER A 3 17.82 29.14 11.45
C SER A 3 18.04 28.62 10.04
N SER A 4 19.25 28.14 9.75
CA SER A 4 19.63 27.60 8.45
C SER A 4 18.96 26.24 8.22
N ALA A 5 18.09 26.17 7.22
CA ALA A 5 17.42 24.94 6.79
C ALA A 5 18.41 24.06 6.02
N MET A 6 18.70 22.86 6.53
CA MET A 6 19.36 21.82 5.74
C MET A 6 18.36 21.27 4.73
N VAL A 7 18.56 21.62 3.46
CA VAL A 7 17.84 21.03 2.32
C VAL A 7 18.34 19.59 2.20
N LEU A 8 17.45 18.63 2.41
CA LEU A 8 17.69 17.22 2.15
C LEU A 8 17.66 17.02 0.62
N ASP A 9 18.81 16.67 0.05
CA ASP A 9 18.89 16.25 -1.35
C ASP A 9 18.05 14.98 -1.57
N PRO A 10 17.26 14.90 -2.65
CA PRO A 10 16.50 13.71 -2.98
C PRO A 10 17.47 12.57 -3.31
N LYS A 11 17.28 11.40 -2.66
CA LYS A 11 18.02 10.16 -2.94
C LYS A 11 18.04 9.88 -4.45
N PRO A 12 19.19 9.46 -5.02
CA PRO A 12 19.25 9.08 -6.42
C PRO A 12 18.33 7.89 -6.67
N ILE A 13 17.46 8.05 -7.67
CA ILE A 13 16.60 6.99 -8.20
C ILE A 13 17.53 5.89 -8.73
N SER A 14 17.39 4.68 -8.20
CA SER A 14 18.14 3.51 -8.67
C SER A 14 17.89 3.32 -10.16
N GLU A 15 18.96 3.31 -10.96
CA GLU A 15 18.88 3.07 -12.40
C GLU A 15 18.12 1.77 -12.67
N PRO A 16 17.21 1.74 -13.67
CA PRO A 16 16.55 0.50 -14.06
C PRO A 16 17.60 -0.52 -14.54
N PRO A 17 17.41 -1.82 -14.25
CA PRO A 17 18.38 -2.84 -14.60
C PRO A 17 18.67 -2.84 -16.12
N PRO A 18 19.90 -3.18 -16.54
CA PRO A 18 20.29 -3.18 -17.94
C PRO A 18 19.33 -4.05 -18.75
N SER A 19 18.82 -3.49 -19.84
CA SER A 19 17.87 -4.15 -20.73
C SER A 19 18.48 -5.42 -21.34
N PHE A 20 17.71 -6.51 -21.26
CA PHE A 20 18.11 -7.86 -21.64
C PHE A 20 18.31 -8.00 -23.17
N PRO A 21 19.42 -8.58 -23.65
CA PRO A 21 19.52 -9.00 -25.03
C PRO A 21 18.71 -10.30 -25.23
N SER A 22 17.53 -10.17 -25.83
CA SER A 22 16.76 -11.29 -26.36
C SER A 22 17.52 -11.87 -27.55
N SER A 23 18.23 -12.98 -27.37
CA SER A 23 18.82 -13.75 -28.47
C SER A 23 18.00 -15.02 -28.71
N LYS A 24 17.05 -14.92 -29.65
CA LYS A 24 16.53 -16.09 -30.37
C LYS A 24 17.73 -16.77 -31.04
N SER A 25 18.02 -18.01 -30.67
CA SER A 25 18.97 -18.86 -31.39
C SER A 25 18.16 -19.80 -32.29
N GLU A 26 18.20 -19.51 -33.60
CA GLU A 26 17.81 -20.46 -34.65
C GLU A 26 18.87 -21.57 -34.73
N TYR A 27 18.43 -22.83 -34.72
CA TYR A 27 19.30 -24.00 -34.86
C TYR A 27 19.58 -24.26 -36.35
N HIS A 28 20.86 -24.30 -36.74
CA HIS A 28 21.32 -24.82 -38.03
C HIS A 28 22.24 -26.02 -37.79
N TYR A 29 22.01 -27.13 -38.50
CA TYR A 29 22.68 -28.42 -38.33
C TYR A 29 23.63 -28.65 -39.51
N GLY A 30 24.93 -28.79 -39.25
CA GLY A 30 25.97 -29.17 -40.22
C GLY A 30 27.26 -29.48 -39.48
N GLY A 31 27.76 -30.72 -39.60
CA GLY A 31 28.82 -31.25 -38.74
C GLY A 31 30.24 -31.14 -39.31
N GLU A 32 31.23 -31.15 -38.40
CA GLU A 32 32.65 -31.46 -38.63
C GLU A 32 33.30 -31.94 -37.30
N SER A 33 33.56 -33.25 -37.20
CA SER A 33 33.80 -34.00 -35.96
C SER A 33 35.21 -33.90 -35.35
N SER A 34 35.81 -32.70 -35.28
CA SER A 34 37.02 -32.47 -34.47
C SER A 34 37.20 -31.03 -33.97
N SER A 35 36.38 -30.10 -34.43
CA SER A 35 36.28 -28.71 -33.93
C SER A 35 35.10 -28.51 -32.98
N ASP A 36 34.15 -29.46 -32.96
CA ASP A 36 32.95 -29.40 -32.13
C ASP A 36 33.26 -29.48 -30.62
N GLU A 37 34.35 -30.15 -30.21
CA GLU A 37 34.72 -30.26 -28.78
C GLU A 37 35.18 -28.93 -28.19
N ASP A 38 35.93 -28.11 -28.93
CA ASP A 38 36.37 -26.79 -28.49
C ASP A 38 35.21 -25.79 -28.43
N ASP A 39 34.24 -25.92 -29.35
CA ASP A 39 32.99 -25.14 -29.34
C ASP A 39 32.04 -25.58 -28.21
N LEU A 40 31.92 -26.89 -27.96
CA LEU A 40 31.16 -27.46 -26.84
C LEU A 40 31.76 -27.04 -25.49
N TYR A 41 33.09 -27.08 -25.36
CA TYR A 41 33.78 -26.66 -24.15
C TYR A 41 33.66 -25.15 -23.91
N SER A 42 33.78 -24.34 -24.97
CA SER A 42 33.53 -22.89 -24.90
C SER A 42 32.09 -22.58 -24.52
N ARG A 43 31.12 -23.34 -25.06
CA ARG A 43 29.70 -23.22 -24.71
C ARG A 43 29.46 -23.59 -23.25
N LEU A 44 30.03 -24.69 -22.77
CA LEU A 44 29.95 -25.13 -21.38
C LEU A 44 30.47 -24.04 -20.44
N LYS A 45 31.66 -23.49 -20.73
CA LYS A 45 32.26 -22.44 -19.91
C LYS A 45 31.46 -21.13 -19.94
N SER A 46 30.84 -20.80 -21.08
CA SER A 46 29.93 -19.65 -21.18
C SER A 46 28.66 -19.84 -20.35
N LEU A 47 28.09 -21.05 -20.34
CA LEU A 47 26.91 -21.40 -19.56
C LEU A 47 27.22 -21.44 -18.06
N GLN A 48 28.39 -21.94 -17.66
CA GLN A 48 28.86 -21.86 -16.27
C GLN A 48 28.97 -20.42 -15.78
N ARG A 49 29.56 -19.53 -16.57
CA ARG A 49 29.64 -18.10 -16.23
C ARG A 49 28.26 -17.45 -16.17
N GLN A 50 27.32 -17.86 -17.03
CA GLN A 50 25.94 -17.37 -16.99
C GLN A 50 25.21 -17.87 -15.74
N LEU A 51 25.42 -19.12 -15.32
CA LEU A 51 24.87 -19.65 -14.07
C LEU A 51 25.40 -18.86 -12.87
N GLU A 52 26.72 -18.69 -12.77
CA GLU A 52 27.33 -17.89 -11.69
C GLU A 52 26.78 -16.46 -11.66
N PHE A 53 26.57 -15.83 -12.83
CA PHE A 53 25.97 -14.51 -12.90
C PHE A 53 24.53 -14.50 -12.40
N ILE A 54 23.71 -15.48 -12.82
CA ILE A 54 22.31 -15.60 -12.40
C ILE A 54 22.22 -15.87 -10.89
N ASP A 55 23.10 -16.68 -10.33
CA ASP A 55 23.12 -16.97 -8.88
C ASP A 55 23.37 -15.69 -8.07
N ILE A 56 24.33 -14.86 -8.49
CA ILE A 56 24.58 -13.55 -7.86
C ILE A 56 23.37 -12.62 -8.01
N GLN A 57 22.71 -12.61 -9.18
CA GLN A 57 21.49 -11.81 -9.37
C GLN A 57 20.34 -12.30 -8.49
N GLU A 58 20.20 -13.61 -8.31
CA GLU A 58 19.18 -14.19 -7.44
C GLU A 58 19.41 -13.79 -5.98
N GLU A 59 20.67 -13.86 -5.51
CA GLU A 59 21.05 -13.39 -4.17
C GLU A 59 20.74 -11.89 -3.99
N TYR A 60 21.12 -11.06 -4.96
CA TYR A 60 20.82 -9.63 -4.93
C TYR A 60 19.31 -9.34 -4.85
N VAL A 61 18.49 -10.00 -5.66
CA VAL A 61 17.03 -9.83 -5.62
C VAL A 61 16.45 -10.32 -4.30
N LYS A 62 16.96 -11.42 -3.74
CA LYS A 62 16.54 -11.92 -2.41
C LYS A 62 16.84 -10.89 -1.31
N ASP A 63 18.01 -10.28 -1.35
CA ASP A 63 18.41 -9.25 -0.39
C ASP A 63 17.59 -7.96 -0.54
N GLU A 64 17.36 -7.50 -1.76
CA GLU A 64 16.50 -6.34 -2.03
C GLU A 64 15.06 -6.59 -1.58
N GLN A 65 14.49 -7.78 -1.85
CA GLN A 65 13.17 -8.14 -1.32
C GLN A 65 13.13 -8.09 0.21
N LYS A 66 14.18 -8.56 0.88
CA LYS A 66 14.27 -8.53 2.34
C LYS A 66 14.42 -7.10 2.87
N ASN A 67 15.14 -6.25 2.16
CA ASN A 67 15.29 -4.82 2.48
C ASN A 67 13.95 -4.09 2.34
N LEU A 68 13.26 -4.25 1.21
CA LEU A 68 11.94 -3.68 0.96
C LEU A 68 10.90 -4.14 1.99
N LYS A 69 10.91 -5.43 2.36
CA LYS A 69 10.03 -5.93 3.43
C LYS A 69 10.28 -5.26 4.77
N ARG A 70 11.54 -4.99 5.13
CA ARG A 70 11.90 -4.26 6.35
C ARG A 70 11.45 -2.80 6.29
N GLU A 71 11.65 -2.14 5.16
CA GLU A 71 11.20 -0.76 4.96
C GLU A 71 9.66 -0.65 5.02
N LEU A 72 8.95 -1.61 4.43
CA LEU A 72 7.48 -1.70 4.51
C LEU A 72 7.02 -1.83 5.97
N LEU A 73 7.61 -2.73 6.75
CA LEU A 73 7.27 -2.91 8.16
C LEU A 73 7.49 -1.62 8.96
N ARG A 74 8.62 -0.95 8.73
CA ARG A 74 8.92 0.34 9.34
C ARG A 74 7.86 1.39 8.99
N ALA A 75 7.54 1.55 7.70
CA ALA A 75 6.51 2.45 7.23
C ALA A 75 5.13 2.15 7.85
N GLN A 76 4.78 0.86 7.99
CA GLN A 76 3.53 0.45 8.65
C GLN A 76 3.50 0.81 10.14
N GLU A 77 4.61 0.68 10.86
CA GLU A 77 4.72 1.10 12.26
C GLU A 77 4.55 2.62 12.41
N GLU A 78 5.10 3.40 11.48
CA GLU A 78 4.92 4.85 11.44
C GLU A 78 3.47 5.25 11.15
N VAL A 79 2.76 4.52 10.27
CA VAL A 79 1.32 4.72 10.06
C VAL A 79 0.51 4.40 11.32
N LYS A 80 0.79 3.28 11.99
CA LYS A 80 0.11 2.90 13.25
C LYS A 80 0.30 3.95 14.34
N ARG A 81 1.47 4.60 14.39
CA ARG A 81 1.73 5.71 15.31
C ARG A 81 0.74 6.86 15.09
N ILE A 82 0.47 7.23 13.83
CA ILE A 82 -0.48 8.29 13.47
C ILE A 82 -1.92 7.90 13.86
N GLN A 83 -2.26 6.62 13.83
CA GLN A 83 -3.58 6.12 14.27
C GLN A 83 -3.79 6.18 15.78
N SER A 84 -2.71 6.20 16.57
CA SER A 84 -2.79 6.12 18.05
C SER A 84 -2.83 7.46 18.79
N VAL A 85 -2.53 8.58 18.12
CA VAL A 85 -2.58 9.94 18.69
C VAL A 85 -4.05 10.44 18.70
N PRO A 86 -4.43 11.47 19.50
CA PRO A 86 -5.83 11.73 19.79
C PRO A 86 -6.64 11.97 18.52
N LEU A 87 -7.67 11.13 18.35
CA LEU A 87 -8.58 11.14 17.22
C LEU A 87 -9.84 11.94 17.56
N VAL A 88 -10.39 12.60 16.55
CA VAL A 88 -11.66 13.31 16.60
C VAL A 88 -12.65 12.56 15.71
N ILE A 89 -13.86 12.34 16.20
CA ILE A 89 -14.90 11.64 15.44
C ILE A 89 -15.52 12.61 14.44
N GLY A 90 -15.71 12.16 13.21
CA GLY A 90 -16.41 12.89 12.15
C GLY A 90 -17.32 11.97 11.35
N GLN A 91 -18.10 12.56 10.46
CA GLN A 91 -18.92 11.85 9.49
C GLN A 91 -18.34 12.04 8.09
N PHE A 92 -18.23 10.95 7.33
CA PHE A 92 -17.86 11.02 5.94
C PHE A 92 -19.06 11.51 5.10
N MET A 93 -18.86 12.47 4.21
CA MET A 93 -19.93 12.95 3.32
C MET A 93 -19.79 12.35 1.92
N GLU A 94 -18.75 12.77 1.20
CA GLU A 94 -18.57 12.42 -0.21
C GLU A 94 -17.09 12.30 -0.58
N MET A 95 -16.76 11.41 -1.52
CA MET A 95 -15.44 11.37 -2.15
C MET A 95 -15.42 12.34 -3.32
N VAL A 96 -14.49 13.28 -3.31
CA VAL A 96 -14.29 14.22 -4.43
C VAL A 96 -13.35 13.61 -5.45
N ASP A 97 -12.24 13.05 -4.96
CA ASP A 97 -11.20 12.43 -5.78
C ASP A 97 -10.91 11.01 -5.30
N GLN A 98 -10.05 10.32 -6.04
CA GLN A 98 -9.43 9.09 -5.55
C GLN A 98 -8.61 9.31 -4.29
N ASN A 99 -8.23 10.52 -3.88
CA ASN A 99 -7.32 10.71 -2.74
C ASN A 99 -7.86 11.66 -1.68
N ASN A 100 -8.97 12.33 -1.99
CA ASN A 100 -9.51 13.43 -1.22
C ASN A 100 -11.02 13.23 -1.05
N GLY A 101 -11.53 13.63 0.11
CA GLY A 101 -12.95 13.57 0.42
C GLY A 101 -13.38 14.71 1.32
N ILE A 102 -14.69 14.88 1.43
CA ILE A 102 -15.31 15.84 2.33
C ILE A 102 -15.74 15.10 3.59
N VAL A 103 -15.33 15.62 4.73
CA VAL A 103 -15.72 15.12 6.06
C VAL A 103 -16.40 16.23 6.86
N GLY A 104 -17.48 15.89 7.55
CA GLY A 104 -18.10 16.73 8.56
C GLY A 104 -17.48 16.44 9.92
N SER A 105 -16.82 17.42 10.52
CA SER A 105 -16.36 17.27 11.90
C SER A 105 -17.55 17.38 12.86
N THR A 106 -17.49 16.72 14.02
CA THR A 106 -18.43 16.94 15.13
C THR A 106 -18.50 18.39 15.61
N THR A 107 -17.55 19.24 15.21
CA THR A 107 -17.57 20.70 15.43
C THR A 107 -18.53 21.46 14.50
N GLY A 108 -19.23 20.77 13.59
CA GLY A 108 -20.21 21.34 12.66
C GLY A 108 -19.60 21.99 11.41
N SER A 109 -18.28 21.97 11.26
CA SER A 109 -17.58 22.44 10.06
C SER A 109 -17.24 21.30 9.11
N ASN A 110 -17.31 21.56 7.81
CA ASN A 110 -16.92 20.63 6.75
C ASN A 110 -15.48 20.90 6.31
N TYR A 111 -14.68 19.84 6.18
CA TYR A 111 -13.28 19.91 5.77
C TYR A 111 -13.04 19.12 4.49
N TYR A 112 -12.23 19.68 3.61
CA TYR A 112 -11.65 18.95 2.49
C TYR A 112 -10.34 18.30 2.95
N VAL A 113 -10.31 16.97 2.98
CA VAL A 113 -9.24 16.23 3.67
C VAL A 113 -8.67 15.12 2.79
N ARG A 114 -7.39 14.84 3.02
CA ARG A 114 -6.69 13.71 2.40
C ARG A 114 -7.12 12.42 3.09
N ILE A 115 -7.46 11.41 2.30
CA ILE A 115 -7.76 10.05 2.76
C ILE A 115 -6.46 9.24 2.83
N LEU A 116 -6.18 8.61 3.97
CA LEU A 116 -5.05 7.69 4.11
C LEU A 116 -5.20 6.48 3.19
N SER A 117 -4.10 6.08 2.54
CA SER A 117 -4.08 4.99 1.55
C SER A 117 -4.30 3.60 2.15
N THR A 118 -4.18 3.47 3.47
CA THR A 118 -4.39 2.21 4.19
C THR A 118 -5.86 1.85 4.37
N ILE A 119 -6.78 2.77 4.04
CA ILE A 119 -8.21 2.62 4.27
C ILE A 119 -8.88 2.02 3.04
N ASN A 120 -9.79 1.07 3.29
CA ASN A 120 -10.63 0.49 2.25
C ASN A 120 -11.76 1.43 1.84
N ARG A 121 -11.75 1.85 0.58
CA ARG A 121 -12.71 2.81 0.01
C ARG A 121 -14.14 2.28 -0.03
N GLU A 122 -14.30 0.97 -0.10
CA GLU A 122 -15.61 0.34 -0.16
C GLU A 122 -16.41 0.52 1.14
N LEU A 123 -15.70 0.70 2.26
CA LEU A 123 -16.28 0.97 3.57
C LEU A 123 -16.68 2.45 3.73
N LEU A 124 -16.15 3.35 2.88
CA LEU A 124 -16.52 4.77 2.88
C LEU A 124 -17.88 4.94 2.21
N LYS A 125 -18.93 4.76 2.99
CA LYS A 125 -20.30 5.15 2.62
C LYS A 125 -20.58 6.57 3.11
N PRO A 126 -21.44 7.32 2.40
CA PRO A 126 -21.98 8.58 2.94
C PRO A 126 -22.55 8.33 4.33
N SER A 127 -22.29 9.26 5.24
CA SER A 127 -22.66 9.21 6.66
C SER A 127 -21.98 8.12 7.48
N ALA A 128 -20.93 7.45 6.97
CA ALA A 128 -20.11 6.56 7.78
C ALA A 128 -19.37 7.34 8.88
N SER A 129 -19.25 6.74 10.06
CA SER A 129 -18.43 7.29 11.14
C SER A 129 -16.96 7.12 10.81
N VAL A 130 -16.19 8.20 10.87
CA VAL A 130 -14.76 8.20 10.54
C VAL A 130 -13.94 8.85 11.64
N ALA A 131 -12.73 8.35 11.82
CA ALA A 131 -11.73 8.93 12.69
C ALA A 131 -10.90 9.96 11.92
N LEU A 132 -10.87 11.17 12.44
CA LEU A 132 -10.06 12.28 11.94
C LEU A 132 -8.89 12.55 12.91
N HIS A 133 -7.74 12.95 12.38
CA HIS A 133 -6.64 13.38 13.22
C HIS A 133 -6.88 14.80 13.78
N ARG A 134 -6.65 15.04 15.08
CA ARG A 134 -7.01 16.30 15.78
C ARG A 134 -6.50 17.61 15.15
N HIS A 135 -5.30 17.61 14.57
CA HIS A 135 -4.68 18.86 14.08
C HIS A 135 -4.77 19.04 12.57
N SER A 136 -4.75 17.94 11.82
CA SER A 136 -4.72 17.97 10.35
C SER A 136 -6.07 17.62 9.72
N ASN A 137 -7.03 17.14 10.51
CA ASN A 137 -8.33 16.64 10.08
C ASN A 137 -8.25 15.54 9.00
N ALA A 138 -7.07 14.95 8.76
CA ALA A 138 -6.90 13.86 7.80
C ALA A 138 -7.74 12.66 8.22
N LEU A 139 -8.30 11.93 7.24
CA LEU A 139 -9.11 10.74 7.49
C LEU A 139 -8.17 9.56 7.77
N VAL A 140 -8.26 9.01 8.98
CA VAL A 140 -7.33 8.02 9.53
C VAL A 140 -7.87 6.60 9.53
N ASP A 141 -9.13 6.44 9.93
CA ASP A 141 -9.80 5.14 9.96
C ASP A 141 -11.32 5.29 9.82
N VAL A 142 -12.01 4.21 9.48
CA VAL A 142 -13.47 4.13 9.48
C VAL A 142 -13.89 3.41 10.75
N LEU A 143 -14.71 4.08 11.56
CA LEU A 143 -15.24 3.47 12.77
C LEU A 143 -16.47 2.62 12.41
N PRO A 144 -16.77 1.57 13.18
CA PRO A 144 -18.06 0.89 13.08
C PRO A 144 -19.18 1.94 13.15
N PRO A 145 -20.28 1.77 12.37
CA PRO A 145 -21.38 2.71 12.41
C PRO A 145 -21.83 2.85 13.87
N GLU A 146 -21.76 4.06 14.40
CA GLU A 146 -22.24 4.35 15.73
C GLU A 146 -23.75 4.12 15.72
N ALA A 147 -24.17 2.92 16.13
CA ALA A 147 -25.49 2.75 16.69
C ALA A 147 -25.47 3.56 17.98
N ASP A 148 -26.15 4.70 17.97
CA ASP A 148 -26.31 5.54 19.13
C ASP A 148 -26.67 4.67 20.34
N SER A 149 -25.81 4.66 21.37
CA SER A 149 -26.04 3.91 22.59
C SER A 149 -27.31 4.35 23.33
N SER A 150 -27.91 5.48 22.96
CA SER A 150 -29.22 5.92 23.43
C SER A 150 -30.38 5.09 22.82
N ILE A 151 -30.16 4.44 21.68
CA ILE A 151 -31.15 3.65 20.96
C ILE A 151 -30.87 2.17 21.23
N SER A 152 -31.40 1.66 22.35
CA SER A 152 -31.48 0.21 22.55
C SER A 152 -32.48 -0.36 21.54
N LEU A 153 -32.02 -1.23 20.63
CA LEU A 153 -32.91 -2.00 19.78
C LEU A 153 -33.83 -2.83 20.68
N LEU A 154 -35.13 -2.48 20.69
CA LEU A 154 -36.15 -3.23 21.40
C LEU A 154 -36.12 -4.67 20.87
N SER A 155 -35.81 -5.62 21.76
CA SER A 155 -35.84 -7.05 21.47
C SER A 155 -37.30 -7.47 21.20
N GLN A 156 -37.50 -8.61 20.50
CA GLN A 156 -38.83 -9.22 20.34
C GLN A 156 -39.59 -9.42 21.67
N SER A 157 -38.87 -9.44 22.80
CA SER A 157 -39.44 -9.51 24.15
C SER A 157 -40.17 -8.23 24.61
N GLU A 158 -39.92 -7.08 23.97
CA GLU A 158 -40.49 -5.78 24.35
C GLU A 158 -41.59 -5.32 23.37
N LYS A 159 -42.18 -6.27 22.63
CA LYS A 159 -43.30 -6.01 21.74
C LYS A 159 -44.50 -5.48 22.56
N PRO A 160 -45.07 -4.32 22.23
CA PRO A 160 -46.26 -3.82 22.90
C PRO A 160 -47.47 -4.70 22.56
N ASP A 161 -48.26 -5.04 23.57
CA ASP A 161 -49.47 -5.88 23.46
C ASP A 161 -50.74 -5.07 23.08
N VAL A 162 -50.55 -3.89 22.47
CA VAL A 162 -51.66 -3.00 22.16
C VAL A 162 -52.31 -3.42 20.84
N THR A 163 -53.59 -3.78 20.89
CA THR A 163 -54.40 -4.13 19.71
C THR A 163 -55.15 -2.89 19.21
N TYR A 164 -55.12 -2.63 17.91
CA TYR A 164 -55.92 -1.56 17.31
C TYR A 164 -57.38 -2.00 17.24
N ASN A 165 -58.21 -1.47 18.12
CA ASN A 165 -59.66 -1.63 18.01
C ASN A 165 -60.17 -0.63 16.97
N VAL A 166 -60.66 -1.16 15.85
CA VAL A 166 -61.50 -0.47 14.87
C VAL A 166 -62.97 -0.56 15.26
#